data_AF-A0A443RTX2-F1
#
_entry.id   AF-A0A443RTX2-F1
#
_cell.length_a   1.000
_cell.length_b   1.000
_cell.length_c   1.000
_cell.angle_alpha   90.00
_cell.angle_beta   90.00
_cell.angle_gamma   90.00
#
_symmetry.space_group_name_H-M   'P 1'
#
loop_
_entity.id
_entity.type
_entity.pdbx_description
1 polymer ?
#
loop_
_entity_poly.entity_id
_entity_poly.type
_entity_poly.pdbx_seq_one_letter_code
_entity_poly.pdbx_strand_id
1 'polypeptide(L)'
;SIFHLLLHALGFGHINNRDDRDNFIHVNSENIPDDFATTSIPRFFDTYNVEIPMYELYSRVSPFKSVMYMDGMAWGKHQALTVFSPIDDEVNPIAWQTQLEKEDKERLMLLYGAEPVKPTNTPPSVERLSPEEKQSAKDVKKCADLIESRTTIRFTFEH
;
A
#
# COMPACT_ATOMS: atom_id res chain seq x y z
N SER A 1 1.31 -3.70 3.27
CA SER A 1 -0.11 -3.93 2.86
C SER A 1 -0.20 -4.47 1.44
N ILE A 2 -1.29 -5.19 1.11
CA ILE A 2 -1.61 -5.59 -0.28
C ILE A 2 -1.80 -4.38 -1.20
N PHE A 3 -2.33 -3.28 -0.68
CA PHE A 3 -2.53 -2.03 -1.44
C PHE A 3 -1.20 -1.44 -1.91
N HIS A 4 -0.18 -1.47 -1.05
CA HIS A 4 1.17 -1.01 -1.39
C HIS A 4 1.75 -1.78 -2.58
N LEU A 5 1.62 -3.12 -2.57
CA LEU A 5 2.08 -3.97 -3.67
C LEU A 5 1.26 -3.75 -4.94
N LEU A 6 -0.05 -3.52 -4.83
CA LEU A 6 -0.89 -3.21 -5.97
C LEU A 6 -0.52 -1.87 -6.61
N LEU A 7 -0.22 -0.85 -5.80
CA LEU A 7 0.25 0.44 -6.32
C LEU A 7 1.62 0.31 -7.00
N HIS A 8 2.55 -0.48 -6.46
CA HIS A 8 3.79 -0.81 -7.19
C HIS A 8 3.50 -1.45 -8.55
N ALA A 9 2.54 -2.38 -8.63
CA ALA A 9 2.14 -3.00 -9.90
C ALA A 9 1.50 -2.01 -10.89
N LEU A 10 0.89 -0.94 -10.37
CA LEU A 10 0.40 0.22 -11.13
C LEU A 10 1.50 1.27 -11.39
N GLY A 11 2.77 0.93 -11.16
CA GLY A 11 3.90 1.82 -11.46
C GLY A 11 4.14 2.93 -10.45
N PHE A 12 3.54 2.86 -9.25
CA PHE A 12 3.85 3.82 -8.20
C PHE A 12 5.13 3.43 -7.46
N GLY A 13 6.13 4.32 -7.44
CA GLY A 13 7.29 4.24 -6.54
C GLY A 13 6.99 4.74 -5.12
N HIS A 14 7.96 4.57 -4.22
CA HIS A 14 7.84 5.01 -2.83
C HIS A 14 7.84 6.53 -2.71
N ILE A 15 7.11 7.04 -1.71
CA ILE A 15 7.10 8.47 -1.38
C ILE A 15 8.49 8.96 -0.96
N ASN A 16 9.26 8.12 -0.28
CA ASN A 16 10.64 8.41 0.11
C ASN A 16 11.55 8.71 -1.09
N ASN A 17 11.15 8.36 -2.31
CA ASN A 17 11.93 8.61 -3.52
C ASN A 17 11.52 9.89 -4.27
N ARG A 18 10.58 10.66 -3.75
CA ARG A 18 10.27 11.98 -4.32
C ARG A 18 11.47 12.91 -4.16
N ASP A 19 11.61 13.85 -5.08
CA ASP A 19 12.62 14.92 -5.00
C ASP A 19 12.38 15.87 -3.82
N ASP A 20 11.12 16.10 -3.47
CA ASP A 20 10.67 16.96 -2.38
C ASP A 20 10.52 16.21 -1.05
N ARG A 21 10.98 14.94 -0.95
CA ARG A 21 10.81 14.11 0.26
C ARG A 21 11.43 14.73 1.52
N ASP A 22 12.52 15.47 1.36
CA ASP A 22 13.24 16.11 2.48
C ASP A 22 12.44 17.28 3.10
N ASN A 23 11.33 17.72 2.48
CA ASN A 23 10.37 18.65 3.10
C ASN A 23 9.43 17.96 4.11
N PHE A 24 9.32 16.63 4.08
CA PHE A 24 8.31 15.87 4.83
C PHE A 24 8.92 14.84 5.77
N ILE A 25 10.07 14.27 5.41
CA ILE A 25 10.75 13.24 6.18
C ILE A 25 12.24 13.54 6.32
N HIS A 26 12.81 13.12 7.44
CA HIS A 26 14.23 13.11 7.71
C HIS A 26 14.78 11.70 7.47
N VAL A 27 15.91 11.62 6.77
CA VAL A 27 16.68 10.39 6.58
C VAL A 27 17.86 10.35 7.56
N ASN A 28 17.80 9.47 8.54
CA ASN A 28 18.89 9.23 9.48
C ASN A 28 19.96 8.34 8.85
N SER A 29 20.93 8.97 8.17
CA SER A 29 22.04 8.27 7.51
C SER A 29 22.93 7.49 8.48
N GLU A 30 23.00 7.90 9.75
CA GLU A 30 23.82 7.21 10.75
C GLU A 30 23.25 5.84 11.11
N ASN A 31 21.95 5.61 10.92
CA ASN A 31 21.32 4.32 11.19
C ASN A 31 21.24 3.41 9.96
N ILE A 32 21.83 3.81 8.83
CA ILE A 32 21.93 2.97 7.63
C ILE A 32 23.15 2.02 7.78
N PRO A 33 23.09 0.76 7.30
CA PRO A 33 24.19 -0.20 7.38
C PRO A 33 25.44 0.30 6.64
N ASP A 34 26.63 0.00 7.18
CA ASP A 34 27.87 0.53 6.62
C ASP A 34 28.22 -0.09 5.24
N ASP A 35 27.77 -1.31 4.97
CA ASP A 35 27.95 -2.02 3.70
C ASP A 35 26.93 -1.62 2.62
N PHE A 36 26.01 -0.72 2.96
CA PHE A 36 24.89 -0.28 2.12
C PHE A 36 25.29 0.08 0.68
N ALA A 37 26.41 0.79 0.50
CA ALA A 37 26.87 1.23 -0.83
C ALA A 37 27.21 0.07 -1.80
N THR A 38 27.45 -1.13 -1.28
CA THR A 38 27.76 -2.32 -2.09
C THR A 38 26.53 -3.15 -2.46
N THR A 39 25.34 -2.73 -1.99
CA THR A 39 24.06 -3.43 -2.18
C THR A 39 23.18 -2.74 -3.23
N SER A 40 21.97 -3.26 -3.44
CA SER A 40 20.93 -2.58 -4.24
C SER A 40 20.15 -1.53 -3.45
N ILE A 41 20.36 -1.43 -2.13
CA ILE A 41 19.61 -0.54 -1.25
C ILE A 41 19.77 0.96 -1.58
N PRO A 42 20.92 1.47 -2.07
CA PRO A 42 21.08 2.90 -2.43
C PRO A 42 19.96 3.46 -3.31
N ARG A 43 19.41 2.64 -4.22
CA ARG A 43 18.33 3.05 -5.12
C ARG A 43 17.03 3.46 -4.42
N PHE A 44 16.81 2.98 -3.20
CA PHE A 44 15.65 3.34 -2.38
C PHE A 44 15.82 4.68 -1.66
N PHE A 45 17.00 5.28 -1.72
CA PHE A 45 17.30 6.59 -1.14
C PHE A 45 17.52 7.67 -2.22
N ASP A 46 17.58 7.27 -3.49
CA ASP A 46 17.61 8.19 -4.62
C ASP A 46 16.30 8.99 -4.70
N THR A 47 16.43 10.28 -4.98
CA THR A 47 15.33 11.23 -5.19
C THR A 47 15.00 11.46 -6.67
N TYR A 48 15.81 10.92 -7.57
CA TYR A 48 15.74 11.13 -9.03
C TYR A 48 15.41 9.85 -9.80
N ASN A 49 14.74 8.88 -9.17
CA ASN A 49 14.43 7.59 -9.78
C ASN A 49 13.00 7.50 -10.35
N VAL A 50 12.29 8.64 -10.43
CA VAL A 50 10.95 8.76 -11.02
C VAL A 50 11.08 9.51 -12.36
N GLU A 51 10.83 8.85 -13.48
CA GLU A 51 10.87 9.47 -14.80
C GLU A 51 9.71 10.47 -15.02
N ILE A 52 9.94 11.51 -15.81
CA ILE A 52 8.89 12.45 -16.26
C ILE A 52 7.96 11.69 -17.23
N PRO A 53 6.61 11.81 -17.14
CA PRO A 53 5.82 12.82 -16.43
C PRO A 53 5.38 12.44 -15.02
N MET A 54 5.79 11.27 -14.50
CA MET A 54 5.39 10.82 -13.16
C MET A 54 5.83 11.81 -12.09
N TYR A 55 7.00 12.42 -12.25
CA TYR A 55 7.49 13.50 -11.38
C TYR A 55 6.47 14.63 -11.12
N GLU A 56 5.92 15.23 -12.19
CA GLU A 56 4.96 16.33 -12.05
C GLU A 56 3.64 15.89 -11.42
N LEU A 57 3.23 14.64 -11.64
CA LEU A 57 2.00 14.10 -11.06
C LEU A 57 2.17 13.79 -9.58
N TYR A 58 3.35 13.31 -9.19
CA TYR A 58 3.68 13.06 -7.80
C TYR A 58 3.71 14.36 -7.00
N SER A 59 4.45 15.37 -7.45
CA SER A 59 4.60 16.66 -6.76
C SER A 59 3.27 17.41 -6.54
N ARG A 60 2.26 17.20 -7.39
CA ARG A 60 0.93 17.83 -7.28
C ARG A 60 0.07 17.31 -6.12
N VAL A 61 0.36 16.13 -5.58
CA VAL A 61 -0.44 15.52 -4.50
C VAL A 61 0.38 15.43 -3.24
N SER A 62 -0.19 15.88 -2.12
CA SER A 62 0.45 15.80 -0.81
C SER A 62 0.84 14.35 -0.46
N PRO A 63 2.00 14.10 0.15
CA PRO A 63 2.43 12.74 0.49
C PRO A 63 1.95 12.26 1.85
N PHE A 64 1.38 13.10 2.71
CA PHE A 64 1.29 12.91 4.17
C PHE A 64 0.79 11.55 4.68
N LYS A 65 -0.20 10.95 4.00
CA LYS A 65 -0.83 9.70 4.45
C LYS A 65 -0.70 8.55 3.46
N SER A 66 0.13 8.70 2.43
CA SER A 66 0.21 7.70 1.38
C SER A 66 0.63 6.31 1.89
N VAL A 67 -0.03 5.27 1.39
CA VAL A 67 0.35 3.87 1.62
C VAL A 67 1.74 3.54 1.03
N MET A 68 2.29 4.42 0.18
CA MET A 68 3.56 4.26 -0.52
C MET A 68 4.78 4.78 0.27
N TYR A 69 4.62 5.24 1.50
CA TYR A 69 5.77 5.39 2.38
C TYR A 69 6.44 4.03 2.64
N MET A 70 7.76 4.04 2.67
CA MET A 70 8.54 2.94 3.21
C MET A 70 8.36 2.87 4.72
N ASP A 71 8.59 1.69 5.29
CA ASP A 71 8.66 1.54 6.74
C ASP A 71 9.79 2.43 7.28
N GLY A 72 9.53 3.14 8.37
CA GLY A 72 10.51 4.01 9.05
C GLY A 72 11.73 3.24 9.54
N MET A 73 11.58 1.95 9.83
CA MET A 73 12.65 1.07 10.29
C MET A 73 13.39 0.38 9.14
N ALA A 74 12.98 0.59 7.88
CA ALA A 74 13.52 -0.13 6.75
C ALA A 74 15.04 0.02 6.67
N TRP A 75 15.72 -1.14 6.61
CA TRP A 75 17.17 -1.28 6.54
C TRP A 75 17.96 -0.72 7.73
N GLY A 76 17.33 -0.32 8.83
CA GLY A 76 18.05 0.23 9.99
C GLY A 76 19.03 -0.77 10.62
N LYS A 77 20.25 -0.31 10.93
CA LYS A 77 21.26 -1.11 11.65
C LYS A 77 20.91 -1.27 13.14
N HIS A 78 20.18 -0.31 13.72
CA HIS A 78 19.67 -0.37 15.09
C HIS A 78 18.15 -0.39 15.09
N GLN A 79 17.55 -1.45 15.64
CA GLN A 79 16.08 -1.61 15.72
C GLN A 79 15.38 -0.62 16.67
N ALA A 80 16.14 0.13 17.47
CA ALA A 80 15.59 1.15 18.35
C ALA A 80 15.48 2.54 17.69
N LEU A 81 16.04 2.71 16.49
CA LEU A 81 16.09 3.98 15.77
C LEU A 81 15.46 3.81 14.39
N THR A 82 14.69 4.80 13.98
CA THR A 82 14.17 4.88 12.61
C THR A 82 15.25 5.37 11.65
N VAL A 83 15.19 4.89 10.42
CA VAL A 83 15.89 5.46 9.25
C VAL A 83 15.09 6.62 8.68
N PHE A 84 13.76 6.50 8.59
CA PHE A 84 12.88 7.58 8.14
C PHE A 84 11.99 8.05 9.27
N SER A 85 11.99 9.37 9.52
CA SER A 85 11.15 10.02 10.53
C SER A 85 10.39 11.18 9.91
N PRO A 86 9.13 11.44 10.29
CA PRO A 86 8.44 12.63 9.83
C PRO A 86 9.12 13.90 10.38
N ILE A 87 9.19 14.94 9.56
CA ILE A 87 9.54 16.31 9.99
C ILE A 87 8.26 17.13 10.18
N ASP A 88 7.24 16.82 9.37
CA ASP A 88 5.94 17.47 9.40
C ASP A 88 4.95 16.65 10.25
N ASP A 89 4.24 17.32 11.16
CA ASP A 89 3.27 16.70 12.09
C ASP A 89 2.05 16.10 11.36
N GLU A 90 1.77 16.51 10.13
CA GLU A 90 0.69 15.95 9.31
C GLU A 90 1.07 14.59 8.70
N VAL A 91 2.37 14.28 8.57
CA VAL A 91 2.83 12.97 8.13
C VAL A 91 2.51 11.95 9.21
N ASN A 92 1.87 10.85 8.83
CA ASN A 92 1.42 9.84 9.78
C ASN A 92 2.18 8.51 9.63
N PRO A 93 3.24 8.26 10.42
CA PRO A 93 3.98 7.01 10.40
C PRO A 93 3.17 5.77 10.80
N ILE A 94 2.12 5.93 11.61
CA ILE A 94 1.28 4.82 12.07
C ILE A 94 0.38 4.33 10.93
N ALA A 95 -0.09 5.24 10.08
CA ALA A 95 -0.94 4.89 8.94
C ALA A 95 -0.17 4.34 7.74
N TRP A 96 1.17 4.44 7.74
CA TRP A 96 2.00 3.91 6.67
C TRP A 96 1.63 2.47 6.35
N GLN A 97 1.40 2.22 5.07
CA GLN A 97 1.17 0.87 4.56
C GLN A 97 -0.04 0.15 5.16
N THR A 98 -1.06 0.84 5.68
CA THR A 98 -2.26 0.20 6.24
C THR A 98 -3.45 0.20 5.27
N GLN A 99 -3.74 1.33 4.63
CA GLN A 99 -4.92 1.51 3.78
C GLN A 99 -4.65 2.51 2.64
N LEU A 100 -5.50 2.51 1.61
CA LEU A 100 -5.49 3.53 0.55
C LEU A 100 -6.12 4.83 1.06
N GLU A 101 -5.30 5.85 1.18
CA GLU A 101 -5.72 7.17 1.67
C GLU A 101 -6.20 8.07 0.52
N LYS A 102 -6.68 9.27 0.87
CA LYS A 102 -7.19 10.24 -0.10
C LYS A 102 -6.11 10.57 -1.15
N GLU A 103 -4.89 10.77 -0.71
CA GLU A 103 -3.72 11.11 -1.51
C GLU A 103 -3.38 10.01 -2.52
N ASP A 104 -3.52 8.73 -2.13
CA ASP A 104 -3.30 7.61 -3.04
C ASP A 104 -4.36 7.57 -4.15
N LYS A 105 -5.63 7.83 -3.79
CA LYS A 105 -6.74 7.90 -4.74
C LYS A 105 -6.58 9.06 -5.71
N GLU A 106 -6.17 10.23 -5.22
CA GLU A 106 -5.91 11.40 -6.07
C GLU A 106 -4.80 11.12 -7.08
N ARG A 107 -3.70 10.48 -6.66
CA ARG A 107 -2.63 10.06 -7.58
C ARG A 107 -3.11 9.06 -8.62
N LEU A 108 -3.89 8.06 -8.22
CA LEU A 108 -4.52 7.11 -9.14
C LEU A 108 -5.39 7.83 -10.18
N MET A 109 -6.22 8.78 -9.76
CA MET A 109 -7.08 9.54 -10.66
C MET A 109 -6.30 10.45 -11.60
N LEU A 110 -5.20 11.04 -11.14
CA LEU A 110 -4.33 11.86 -11.98
C LEU A 110 -3.64 11.03 -13.08
N LEU A 111 -3.24 9.80 -12.76
CA LEU A 111 -2.51 8.94 -13.70
C LEU A 111 -3.42 8.16 -14.65
N TYR A 112 -4.52 7.62 -14.13
CA TYR A 112 -5.40 6.70 -14.85
C TYR A 112 -6.76 7.31 -15.21
N GLY A 113 -7.03 8.54 -14.77
CA GLY A 113 -8.32 9.21 -14.95
C GLY A 113 -9.28 8.96 -13.79
N ALA A 114 -10.32 9.80 -13.71
CA ALA A 114 -11.38 9.67 -12.73
C ALA A 114 -12.20 8.39 -12.95
N GLU A 115 -12.81 7.88 -11.88
CA GLU A 115 -13.79 6.80 -12.01
C GLU A 115 -14.88 7.21 -13.01
N PRO A 116 -15.28 6.33 -13.94
CA PRO A 116 -16.38 6.63 -14.84
C PRO A 116 -17.62 6.90 -13.98
N VAL A 117 -18.34 7.98 -14.31
CA VAL A 117 -19.61 8.31 -13.68
C VAL A 117 -20.49 7.08 -13.75
N LYS A 118 -20.91 6.54 -12.59
CA LYS A 118 -21.82 5.40 -12.57
C LYS A 118 -23.04 5.77 -13.43
N PRO A 119 -23.37 4.99 -14.47
CA PRO A 119 -24.53 5.28 -15.28
C PRO A 119 -25.74 5.36 -14.34
N THR A 120 -26.47 6.48 -14.38
CA THR A 120 -27.68 6.71 -13.57
C THR A 120 -28.75 5.64 -13.81
N ASN A 121 -28.62 4.93 -14.93
CA ASN A 121 -29.35 3.72 -15.24
C ASN A 121 -28.54 2.51 -14.82
N THR A 122 -28.33 2.30 -13.53
CA THR A 122 -28.09 0.94 -13.04
C THR A 122 -29.33 0.14 -13.41
N PRO A 123 -29.24 -0.90 -14.27
CA PRO A 123 -30.31 -1.88 -14.33
C PRO A 123 -30.58 -2.34 -12.89
N PRO A 124 -31.84 -2.63 -12.51
CA PRO A 124 -32.11 -3.19 -11.19
C PRO A 124 -31.10 -4.29 -10.94
N SER A 125 -30.45 -4.26 -9.78
CA SER A 125 -29.44 -5.26 -9.43
C SER A 125 -30.10 -6.62 -9.58
N VAL A 126 -29.81 -7.31 -10.69
CA VAL A 126 -30.26 -8.68 -10.87
C VAL A 126 -29.45 -9.41 -9.82
N GLU A 127 -30.08 -9.75 -8.71
CA GLU A 127 -29.44 -10.56 -7.71
C GLU A 127 -28.93 -11.80 -8.43
N ARG A 128 -27.60 -12.01 -8.41
CA ARG A 128 -26.96 -13.13 -9.12
C ARG A 128 -27.52 -14.48 -8.69
N LEU A 129 -28.15 -14.53 -7.52
CA LEU A 129 -28.76 -15.70 -6.92
C LEU A 129 -30.10 -15.28 -6.34
N SER A 130 -31.13 -16.06 -6.61
CA SER A 130 -32.41 -15.97 -5.93
C SER A 130 -32.23 -16.17 -4.41
N PRO A 131 -33.18 -15.74 -3.57
CA PRO A 131 -33.15 -16.01 -2.13
C PRO A 131 -32.98 -17.49 -1.79
N GLU A 132 -33.56 -18.37 -2.61
CA GLU A 132 -33.47 -19.83 -2.46
C GLU A 132 -32.09 -20.35 -2.85
N GLU A 133 -31.49 -19.85 -3.93
CA GLU A 133 -30.12 -20.19 -4.34
C GLU A 133 -29.09 -19.69 -3.32
N LYS A 134 -29.30 -18.51 -2.73
CA LYS A 134 -28.48 -18.01 -1.61
C LYS A 134 -28.60 -18.89 -0.38
N GLN A 135 -29.80 -19.39 -0.08
CA GLN A 135 -30.01 -20.29 1.05
C GLN A 135 -29.36 -21.65 0.79
N SER A 136 -29.48 -22.21 -0.41
CA SER A 136 -28.79 -23.43 -0.81
C SER A 136 -27.26 -23.29 -0.81
N ALA A 137 -26.72 -22.13 -1.19
CA ALA A 137 -25.29 -21.85 -1.14
C ALA A 137 -24.76 -21.67 0.29
N LYS A 138 -25.63 -21.36 1.26
CA LYS A 138 -25.30 -21.37 2.70
C LYS A 138 -25.42 -22.77 3.29
N ASP A 139 -26.37 -23.55 2.81
CA ASP A 139 -26.63 -24.94 3.22
C ASP A 139 -25.72 -25.94 2.48
N VAL A 140 -24.42 -25.64 2.38
CA VAL A 140 -23.41 -26.61 1.93
C VAL A 140 -23.35 -27.71 2.98
N LYS A 141 -24.21 -28.73 2.86
CA LYS A 141 -24.00 -30.03 3.51
C LYS A 141 -22.59 -30.45 3.14
N LYS A 142 -21.77 -30.81 4.14
CA LYS A 142 -20.40 -31.30 3.95
C LYS A 142 -20.39 -32.29 2.77
N CYS A 143 -19.99 -31.82 1.59
CA CYS A 143 -19.83 -32.68 0.43
C CYS A 143 -18.76 -33.70 0.81
N ALA A 144 -18.97 -34.97 0.47
CA ALA A 144 -17.95 -36.01 0.67
C ALA A 144 -16.63 -35.66 -0.06
N ASP A 145 -16.70 -34.75 -1.04
CA ASP A 145 -15.59 -34.29 -1.87
C ASP A 145 -15.00 -32.94 -1.44
N LEU A 146 -15.33 -32.43 -0.24
CA LEU A 146 -14.61 -31.28 0.34
C LEU A 146 -13.17 -31.71 0.63
N ILE A 147 -12.26 -31.37 -0.27
CA ILE A 147 -10.82 -31.44 0.00
C ILE A 147 -10.54 -30.43 1.11
N GLU A 148 -10.23 -30.94 2.29
CA GLU A 148 -9.87 -30.13 3.44
C GLU A 148 -8.62 -29.31 3.07
N SER A 149 -8.78 -27.99 3.00
CA SER A 149 -7.68 -27.08 2.70
C SER A 149 -6.67 -27.14 3.85
N ARG A 150 -5.53 -27.82 3.62
CA ARG A 150 -4.46 -28.00 4.60
C ARG A 150 -3.73 -26.71 5.01
N THR A 151 -4.09 -25.55 4.47
CA THR A 151 -3.38 -24.28 4.69
C THR A 151 -3.83 -23.48 5.90
N THR A 152 -4.88 -23.88 6.63
CA THR A 152 -5.29 -23.13 7.84
C THR A 152 -5.63 -24.05 9.01
N ILE A 153 -4.61 -24.61 9.67
CA ILE A 153 -4.78 -25.18 11.01
C ILE A 153 -4.49 -24.06 12.01
N ARG A 154 -5.54 -23.46 12.58
CA ARG A 154 -5.43 -22.66 13.81
C ARG A 154 -5.68 -23.60 14.98
N PHE A 155 -4.64 -23.90 15.75
CA PHE A 155 -4.80 -24.51 17.06
C PHE A 155 -5.30 -23.43 18.03
N THR A 156 -6.56 -23.51 18.43
CA THR A 156 -7.03 -22.85 19.64
C THR A 156 -6.67 -23.75 20.82
N PHE A 157 -5.66 -23.33 21.59
CA PHE A 157 -5.40 -23.91 22.90
C PHE A 157 -6.38 -23.25 23.88
N GLU A 158 -7.29 -24.05 24.44
CA GLU A 158 -8.04 -23.66 25.63
C GLU A 158 -7.15 -23.90 26.85
N HIS A 159 -6.99 -22.87 27.68
CA HIS A 159 -6.34 -22.92 28.99
C HIS A 159 -7.38 -23.21 30.08
#